data_AF-A0A2T1ESU9-F1
#
_entry.id   AF-A0A2T1ESU9-F1
#
_cell.length_a   1.000
_cell.length_b   1.000
_cell.length_c   1.000
_cell.angle_alpha   90.00
_cell.angle_beta   90.00
_cell.angle_gamma   90.00
#
_symmetry.space_group_name_H-M   'P 1'
#
loop_
_entity.id
_entity.type
_entity.pdbx_description
1 polymer ?
#
loop_
_entity_poly.entity_id
_entity_poly.type
_entity_poly.pdbx_seq_one_letter_code
_entity_poly.pdbx_strand_id
1 'polypeptide(L)'
;MLSPHDRSQSLHPANLRTSQTQFDWIHNTNTFQRLRNLLTLDENWDGYGASRFLRPQVSRAFDLYSDIYNYYLSRSTNFSQLSPFIAPCSDGAILFEWAGRRFPSRELEIFVPSTMESPLEYLKCTDDAEEEGSFSSEGVIALLDWLFATES
;
A
#
# COMPACT_ATOMS: atom_id res chain seq x y z
N MET A 1 30.03 -45.65 -47.34
CA MET A 1 30.40 -44.58 -46.39
C MET A 1 30.17 -43.27 -47.13
N LEU A 2 29.23 -42.39 -46.78
CA LEU A 2 28.89 -41.83 -45.47
C LEU A 2 27.36 -41.61 -45.36
N SER A 3 26.81 -41.87 -44.17
CA SER A 3 25.42 -41.57 -43.80
C SER A 3 25.31 -40.11 -43.33
N PRO A 4 24.26 -39.35 -43.68
CA PRO A 4 24.04 -38.03 -43.12
C PRO A 4 23.42 -38.19 -41.73
N HIS A 5 24.21 -38.01 -40.68
CA HIS A 5 23.69 -37.90 -39.31
C HIS A 5 22.97 -36.56 -39.14
N ASP A 6 21.66 -36.69 -38.92
CA ASP A 6 20.76 -35.69 -38.34
C ASP A 6 21.42 -34.99 -37.15
N ARG A 7 21.58 -33.67 -37.27
CA ARG A 7 21.89 -32.79 -36.14
C ARG A 7 20.58 -32.44 -35.45
N SER A 8 20.13 -33.30 -34.54
CA SER A 8 19.16 -32.90 -33.52
C SER A 8 19.88 -32.06 -32.46
N GLN A 9 19.95 -30.74 -32.70
CA GLN A 9 20.26 -29.80 -31.63
C GLN A 9 19.08 -29.82 -30.66
N SER A 10 19.22 -30.51 -29.53
CA SER A 10 18.30 -30.34 -28.42
C SER A 10 18.49 -28.93 -27.86
N LEU A 11 17.58 -28.04 -28.23
CA LEU A 11 17.40 -26.76 -27.55
C LEU A 11 16.98 -27.08 -26.12
N HIS A 12 17.94 -27.08 -25.21
CA HIS A 12 17.64 -26.97 -23.79
C HIS A 12 16.88 -25.65 -23.59
N PRO A 13 15.66 -25.65 -23.02
CA PRO A 13 15.03 -24.40 -22.65
C PRO A 13 15.94 -23.75 -21.61
N ALA A 14 16.44 -22.56 -21.96
CA ALA A 14 17.12 -21.70 -21.02
C ALA A 14 16.23 -21.56 -19.79
N ASN A 15 16.76 -21.98 -18.63
CA ASN A 15 16.20 -21.66 -17.33
C ASN A 15 16.23 -20.14 -17.18
N LEU A 16 15.21 -19.46 -17.70
CA LEU A 16 14.84 -18.12 -17.30
C LEU A 16 14.29 -18.23 -15.87
N ARG A 17 15.19 -18.47 -14.92
CA ARG A 17 14.99 -18.00 -13.55
C ARG A 17 15.08 -16.50 -13.65
N THR A 18 13.95 -15.86 -13.97
CA THR A 18 13.77 -14.45 -13.67
C THR A 18 13.97 -14.32 -12.17
N SER A 19 15.15 -13.85 -11.76
CA SER A 19 15.35 -13.39 -10.39
C SER A 19 14.33 -12.28 -10.19
N GLN A 20 13.24 -12.60 -9.50
CA GLN A 20 12.26 -11.61 -9.10
C GLN A 20 13.03 -10.64 -8.20
N THR A 21 13.42 -9.49 -8.74
CA THR A 21 14.10 -8.44 -7.99
C THR A 21 13.22 -8.11 -6.79
N GLN A 22 13.78 -8.23 -5.59
CA GLN A 22 13.11 -7.92 -4.34
C GLN A 22 12.52 -6.50 -4.44
N PHE A 23 11.27 -6.34 -3.98
CA PHE A 23 10.61 -5.04 -4.00
C PHE A 23 11.35 -4.05 -3.10
N ASP A 24 11.65 -2.85 -3.62
CA ASP A 24 12.34 -1.80 -2.86
C ASP A 24 11.36 -1.06 -1.96
N TRP A 25 11.23 -1.53 -0.72
CA TRP A 25 10.37 -0.92 0.30
C TRP A 25 10.84 0.46 0.76
N ILE A 26 12.09 0.84 0.50
CA ILE A 26 12.68 2.10 1.00
C ILE A 26 12.41 3.22 0.00
N HIS A 27 12.69 3.01 -1.29
CA HIS A 27 12.62 4.10 -2.29
C HIS A 27 11.34 4.06 -3.13
N ASN A 28 10.59 2.97 -3.15
CA ASN A 28 9.35 2.91 -3.92
C ASN A 28 8.22 3.65 -3.19
N THR A 29 7.77 4.76 -3.75
CA THR A 29 6.66 5.57 -3.18
C THR A 29 5.32 5.32 -3.88
N ASN A 30 5.21 4.35 -4.78
CA ASN A 30 3.97 4.10 -5.51
C ASN A 30 2.98 3.31 -4.64
N THR A 31 1.88 3.97 -4.23
CA THR A 31 0.83 3.42 -3.36
C THR A 31 0.35 2.03 -3.79
N PHE A 32 -0.01 1.86 -5.06
CA PHE A 32 -0.53 0.60 -5.59
C PHE A 32 0.52 -0.52 -5.54
N GLN A 33 1.76 -0.23 -5.95
CA GLN A 33 2.84 -1.21 -5.91
C GLN A 33 3.17 -1.63 -4.47
N ARG A 34 3.16 -0.70 -3.53
CA ARG A 34 3.38 -1.02 -2.10
C ARG A 34 2.29 -1.94 -1.56
N LEU A 35 1.01 -1.63 -1.79
CA LEU A 35 -0.11 -2.49 -1.41
C LEU A 35 0.02 -3.90 -2.00
N ARG A 36 0.33 -3.99 -3.31
CA ARG A 36 0.50 -5.27 -4.00
C ARG A 36 1.62 -6.12 -3.40
N ASN A 37 2.70 -5.49 -2.92
CA ASN A 37 3.85 -6.21 -2.39
C ASN A 37 3.74 -6.55 -0.90
N LEU A 38 2.71 -6.10 -0.17
CA LEU A 38 2.51 -6.48 1.24
C LEU A 38 2.49 -8.01 1.44
N LEU A 39 1.88 -8.75 0.51
CA LEU A 39 1.83 -10.22 0.53
C LEU A 39 3.19 -10.90 0.27
N THR A 40 4.22 -10.14 -0.11
CA THR A 40 5.59 -10.63 -0.33
C THR A 40 6.46 -10.51 0.92
N LEU A 41 5.99 -9.82 1.96
CA LEU A 41 6.68 -9.76 3.25
C LEU A 41 6.58 -11.12 3.94
N ASP A 42 7.73 -11.66 4.31
CA ASP A 42 7.83 -12.90 5.09
C ASP A 42 7.47 -12.66 6.57
N GLU A 43 7.39 -13.74 7.36
CA GLU A 43 7.30 -13.59 8.81
C GLU A 43 8.57 -12.90 9.34
N ASN A 44 8.43 -12.16 10.43
CA ASN A 44 9.50 -11.42 11.07
C ASN A 44 10.18 -10.41 10.11
N TRP A 45 9.42 -9.84 9.17
CA TRP A 45 9.95 -8.86 8.20
C TRP A 45 10.50 -7.58 8.85
N ASP A 46 10.08 -7.29 10.08
CA ASP A 46 10.54 -6.14 10.88
C ASP A 46 11.69 -6.49 11.84
N GLY A 47 12.05 -7.76 11.99
CA GLY A 47 13.05 -8.24 12.95
C GLY A 47 12.55 -8.40 14.40
N TYR A 48 11.27 -8.12 14.67
CA TYR A 48 10.66 -8.17 16.02
C TYR A 48 9.45 -9.10 16.10
N GLY A 49 9.27 -9.98 15.12
CA GLY A 49 8.26 -11.03 15.12
C GLY A 49 6.98 -10.67 14.38
N ALA A 50 6.98 -9.66 13.52
CA ALA A 50 5.77 -9.30 12.76
C ALA A 50 5.23 -10.48 11.95
N SER A 51 3.91 -10.66 11.99
CA SER A 51 3.22 -11.70 11.23
C SER A 51 3.11 -11.35 9.76
N ARG A 52 2.91 -12.37 8.91
CA ARG A 52 2.60 -12.18 7.49
C ARG A 52 1.24 -11.52 7.30
N PHE A 53 1.16 -10.63 6.31
CA PHE A 53 -0.10 -10.06 5.87
C PHE A 53 -0.98 -11.12 5.20
N LEU A 54 -2.27 -11.13 5.58
CA LEU A 54 -3.24 -12.07 5.03
C LEU A 54 -3.95 -11.49 3.80
N ARG A 55 -4.31 -12.36 2.85
CA ARG A 55 -5.04 -11.93 1.63
C ARG A 55 -6.32 -11.15 1.91
N PRO A 56 -7.19 -11.54 2.88
CA PRO A 56 -8.40 -10.77 3.19
C PRO A 56 -8.09 -9.34 3.68
N GLN A 57 -7.05 -9.19 4.51
CA GLN A 57 -6.62 -7.89 5.01
C GLN A 57 -6.10 -7.00 3.88
N VAL A 58 -5.24 -7.53 3.01
CA VAL A 58 -4.72 -6.79 1.85
C VAL A 58 -5.85 -6.46 0.87
N SER A 59 -6.84 -7.34 0.70
CA SER A 59 -8.05 -7.05 -0.09
C SER A 59 -8.81 -5.85 0.47
N ARG A 60 -9.03 -5.81 1.79
CA ARG A 60 -9.67 -4.68 2.47
C ARG A 60 -8.90 -3.37 2.29
N ALA A 61 -7.57 -3.43 2.29
CA ALA A 61 -6.74 -2.27 1.96
C ALA A 61 -6.89 -1.83 0.49
N PHE A 62 -7.08 -2.77 -0.44
CA PHE A 62 -7.40 -2.43 -1.84
C PHE A 62 -8.79 -1.81 -2.00
N ASP A 63 -9.77 -2.23 -1.21
CA ASP A 63 -11.10 -1.60 -1.19
C ASP A 63 -10.98 -0.14 -0.73
N LEU A 64 -10.28 0.12 0.39
CA LEU A 64 -9.99 1.47 0.86
C LEU A 64 -9.22 2.29 -0.19
N TYR A 65 -8.18 1.72 -0.82
CA TYR A 65 -7.46 2.37 -1.91
C TYR A 65 -8.38 2.76 -3.07
N SER A 66 -9.36 1.90 -3.40
CA SER A 66 -10.31 2.17 -4.48
C SER A 66 -11.24 3.33 -4.12
N ASP A 67 -11.73 3.38 -2.88
CA ASP A 67 -12.56 4.50 -2.38
C ASP A 67 -11.78 5.81 -2.41
N ILE A 68 -10.52 5.80 -1.95
CA ILE A 68 -9.60 6.93 -2.03
C ILE A 68 -9.42 7.33 -3.50
N TYR A 69 -9.04 6.41 -4.39
CA TYR A 69 -8.82 6.72 -5.81
C TYR A 69 -10.06 7.33 -6.48
N ASN A 70 -11.24 6.79 -6.19
CA ASN A 70 -12.51 7.32 -6.68
C ASN A 70 -12.78 8.75 -6.17
N TYR A 71 -12.42 9.06 -4.92
CA TYR A 71 -12.49 10.42 -4.39
C TYR A 71 -11.64 11.38 -5.24
N TYR A 72 -10.39 11.04 -5.57
CA TYR A 72 -9.53 11.89 -6.43
C TYR A 72 -10.12 12.10 -7.83
N LEU A 73 -10.64 11.03 -8.44
CA LEU A 73 -11.32 11.14 -9.74
C LEU A 73 -12.50 12.10 -9.67
N SER A 74 -13.31 12.01 -8.61
CA SER A 74 -14.49 12.87 -8.44
C SER A 74 -14.14 14.36 -8.28
N ARG A 75 -12.98 14.66 -7.69
CA ARG A 75 -12.49 16.02 -7.45
C ARG A 75 -11.60 16.56 -8.57
N SER A 76 -11.35 15.77 -9.63
CA SER A 76 -10.40 16.10 -10.70
C SER A 76 -8.99 16.42 -10.20
N THR A 77 -8.58 15.78 -9.11
CA THR A 77 -7.29 16.04 -8.45
C THR A 77 -6.26 15.01 -8.89
N ASN A 78 -4.99 15.42 -9.03
CA ASN A 78 -3.94 14.51 -9.47
C ASN A 78 -3.55 13.52 -8.36
N PHE A 79 -3.99 12.26 -8.49
CA PHE A 79 -3.69 11.19 -7.54
C PHE A 79 -2.19 11.05 -7.26
N SER A 80 -1.34 11.09 -8.29
CA SER A 80 0.11 10.88 -8.13
C SER A 80 0.80 11.92 -7.25
N GLN A 81 0.23 13.12 -7.12
CA GLN A 81 0.78 14.18 -6.28
C GLN A 81 0.34 14.05 -4.82
N LEU A 82 -0.83 13.49 -4.57
CA LEU A 82 -1.47 13.55 -3.25
C LEU A 82 -1.78 12.16 -2.68
N SER A 83 -1.40 11.09 -3.36
CA SER A 83 -1.61 9.71 -2.91
C SER A 83 -0.92 9.44 -1.57
N PRO A 84 -1.53 8.60 -0.71
CA PRO A 84 -0.93 8.23 0.56
C PRO A 84 0.36 7.43 0.35
N PHE A 85 1.30 7.60 1.27
CA PHE A 85 2.33 6.62 1.51
C PHE A 85 1.71 5.38 2.18
N ILE A 86 2.22 4.19 1.86
CA ILE A 86 1.71 2.93 2.42
C ILE A 86 2.80 2.29 3.25
N ALA A 87 2.56 1.92 4.50
CA ALA A 87 3.55 1.23 5.31
C ALA A 87 2.95 0.00 5.99
N PRO A 88 3.70 -1.11 6.09
CA PRO A 88 3.37 -2.15 7.04
C PRO A 88 3.74 -1.69 8.46
N CYS A 89 2.89 -1.96 9.45
CA CYS A 89 3.14 -1.70 10.86
C CYS A 89 3.56 -2.98 11.58
N SER A 90 4.43 -2.89 12.59
CA SER A 90 4.92 -4.06 13.36
C SER A 90 3.81 -4.84 14.09
N ASP A 91 2.70 -4.18 14.43
CA ASP A 91 1.50 -4.80 14.98
C ASP A 91 0.65 -5.55 13.94
N GLY A 92 1.08 -5.53 12.67
CA GLY A 92 0.42 -6.16 11.54
C GLY A 92 -0.62 -5.29 10.87
N ALA A 93 -0.82 -4.03 11.27
CA ALA A 93 -1.69 -3.11 10.54
C ALA A 93 -1.06 -2.66 9.20
N ILE A 94 -1.91 -2.14 8.28
CA ILE A 94 -1.47 -1.45 7.06
C ILE A 94 -1.80 0.02 7.23
N LEU A 95 -0.78 0.88 7.20
CA LEU A 95 -0.89 2.32 7.29
C LEU A 95 -1.04 2.94 5.90
N PHE A 96 -1.97 3.89 5.79
CA PHE A 96 -2.11 4.89 4.73
C PHE A 96 -1.82 6.26 5.34
N GLU A 97 -0.75 6.91 4.90
CA GLU A 97 -0.24 8.13 5.50
C GLU A 97 -0.20 9.29 4.50
N TRP A 98 -0.71 10.44 4.93
CA TRP A 98 -0.55 11.73 4.27
C TRP A 98 0.12 12.70 5.25
N ALA A 99 1.39 12.99 5.01
CA ALA A 99 2.19 13.86 5.88
C ALA A 99 3.23 14.67 5.10
N GLY A 100 3.96 15.51 5.83
CA GLY A 100 5.13 16.23 5.34
C GLY A 100 4.79 17.41 4.42
N ARG A 101 5.72 17.76 3.51
CA ARG A 101 5.67 19.03 2.75
C ARG A 101 4.40 19.26 1.91
N ARG A 102 3.65 18.20 1.59
CA ARG A 102 2.40 18.31 0.83
C ARG A 102 1.22 18.71 1.70
N PHE A 103 1.33 18.48 3.01
CA PHE A 103 0.34 18.77 4.03
C PHE A 103 1.03 19.43 5.22
N PRO A 104 1.43 20.70 5.11
CA PRO A 104 2.33 21.33 6.08
C PRO A 104 1.74 21.55 7.47
N SER A 105 0.41 21.54 7.61
CA SER A 105 -0.33 21.82 8.85
C SER A 105 -1.36 20.74 9.20
N ARG A 106 -1.41 19.66 8.42
CA ARG A 106 -2.34 18.54 8.61
C ARG A 106 -1.67 17.24 8.28
N GLU A 107 -1.86 16.24 9.11
CA GLU A 107 -1.45 14.87 8.80
C GLU A 107 -2.65 13.94 8.98
N LEU A 108 -2.74 12.95 8.10
CA LEU A 108 -3.77 11.93 8.18
C LEU A 108 -3.11 10.56 8.12
N GLU A 109 -3.40 9.74 9.10
CA GLU A 109 -3.10 8.32 9.10
C GLU A 109 -4.40 7.54 9.11
N ILE A 110 -4.49 6.50 8.27
CA ILE A 110 -5.58 5.53 8.28
C ILE A 110 -4.98 4.14 8.39
N PHE A 111 -5.49 3.35 9.33
CA PHE A 111 -5.02 2.01 9.61
C PHE A 111 -6.04 0.96 9.18
N VAL A 112 -5.57 -0.03 8.42
CA VAL A 112 -6.30 -1.28 8.15
C VAL A 112 -5.80 -2.33 9.15
N PRO A 113 -6.57 -2.63 10.21
CA PRO A 113 -6.12 -3.55 11.24
C PRO A 113 -5.96 -4.97 10.71
N SER A 114 -5.15 -5.76 11.39
CA SER A 114 -4.96 -7.19 11.08
C SER A 114 -6.22 -8.03 11.31
N THR A 115 -7.09 -7.59 12.21
CA THR A 115 -8.40 -8.20 12.50
C THR A 115 -9.49 -7.66 11.57
N MET A 116 -10.13 -8.55 10.81
CA MET A 116 -11.16 -8.18 9.82
C MET A 116 -12.47 -7.65 10.43
N GLU A 117 -12.75 -7.96 11.68
CA GLU A 117 -13.95 -7.50 12.40
C GLU A 117 -13.79 -6.10 12.98
N SER A 118 -12.54 -5.63 13.16
CA SER A 118 -12.27 -4.29 13.68
C SER A 118 -12.58 -3.23 12.63
N PRO A 119 -13.14 -2.06 13.01
CA PRO A 119 -13.33 -0.94 12.08
C PRO A 119 -11.98 -0.42 11.56
N LEU A 120 -12.01 0.42 10.52
CA LEU A 120 -10.79 1.16 10.14
C LEU A 120 -10.55 2.23 11.21
N GLU A 121 -9.29 2.51 11.50
CA GLU A 121 -8.89 3.52 12.48
C GLU A 121 -8.25 4.70 11.75
N TYR A 122 -8.32 5.88 12.34
CA TYR A 122 -7.64 7.06 11.82
C TYR A 122 -7.02 7.87 12.94
N LEU A 123 -5.98 8.63 12.57
CA LEU A 123 -5.41 9.70 13.36
C LEU A 123 -5.30 10.94 12.47
N LYS A 124 -5.92 12.03 12.92
CA LYS A 124 -5.75 13.37 12.33
C LYS A 124 -4.82 14.15 13.24
N CYS A 125 -3.81 14.78 12.67
CA CYS A 125 -2.94 15.69 13.41
C CYS A 125 -2.96 17.06 12.76
N THR A 126 -2.97 18.11 13.58
CA THR A 126 -2.57 19.47 13.22
C THR A 126 -1.43 19.91 14.14
N ASP A 127 -0.90 21.11 13.95
CA ASP A 127 0.17 21.65 14.81
C ASP A 127 -0.24 21.75 16.30
N ASP A 128 -1.55 21.83 16.59
CA ASP A 128 -2.08 22.12 17.93
C ASP A 128 -3.00 21.02 18.48
N ALA A 129 -3.40 20.03 17.68
CA ALA A 129 -4.40 19.05 18.07
C ALA A 129 -4.22 17.69 17.38
N GLU A 130 -4.62 16.64 18.10
CA GLU A 130 -4.71 15.28 17.59
C GLU A 130 -6.14 14.76 17.81
N GLU A 131 -6.69 14.10 16.80
CA GLU A 131 -8.01 13.46 16.85
C GLU A 131 -7.90 12.03 16.30
N GLU A 132 -8.08 11.05 17.18
CA GLU A 132 -8.16 9.64 16.81
C GLU A 132 -9.61 9.15 16.77
N GLY A 133 -9.87 8.14 15.94
CA GLY A 133 -11.18 7.53 15.89
C GLY A 133 -11.24 6.31 14.99
N SER A 134 -12.46 5.82 14.79
CA SER A 134 -12.72 4.68 13.91
C SER A 134 -13.91 4.94 13.00
N PHE A 135 -13.94 4.26 11.85
CA PHE A 135 -14.94 4.47 10.81
C PHE A 135 -15.19 3.19 9.99
N SER A 136 -16.38 3.14 9.38
CA SER A 136 -16.69 2.22 8.27
C SER A 136 -16.24 2.84 6.94
N SER A 137 -16.19 2.06 5.86
CA SER A 137 -15.65 2.49 4.55
C SER A 137 -16.18 3.84 4.04
N GLU A 138 -17.46 4.16 4.27
CA GLU A 138 -18.06 5.44 3.84
C GLU A 138 -17.44 6.68 4.52
N GLY A 139 -16.82 6.52 5.69
CA GLY A 139 -16.22 7.62 6.45
C GLY A 139 -14.94 8.21 5.83
N VAL A 140 -14.30 7.51 4.88
CA VAL A 140 -13.03 7.96 4.29
C VAL A 140 -13.16 9.31 3.59
N ILE A 141 -14.31 9.58 2.96
CA ILE A 141 -14.53 10.83 2.21
C ILE A 141 -14.43 12.05 3.13
N ALA A 142 -15.00 11.98 4.33
CA ALA A 142 -14.95 13.08 5.29
C ALA A 142 -13.53 13.35 5.79
N LEU A 143 -12.71 12.30 5.96
CA LEU A 143 -11.30 12.42 6.34
C LEU A 143 -10.49 13.08 5.22
N LEU A 144 -10.72 12.69 3.98
CA LEU A 144 -10.05 13.29 2.82
C LEU A 144 -10.49 14.75 2.61
N ASP A 145 -11.78 15.06 2.75
CA ASP A 145 -12.26 16.45 2.69
C ASP A 145 -11.61 17.33 3.76
N TRP A 146 -11.44 16.81 4.99
CA TRP A 146 -10.69 17.50 6.04
C TRP A 146 -9.23 17.71 5.64
N LEU A 147 -8.55 16.67 5.14
CA LEU A 147 -7.15 16.75 4.75
C LEU A 147 -6.91 17.78 3.63
N PHE A 148 -7.80 17.83 2.64
CA PHE A 148 -7.65 18.70 1.45
C PHE A 148 -8.33 20.06 1.56
N ALA A 149 -9.05 20.36 2.65
CA ALA A 149 -9.68 21.66 2.81
C ALA A 149 -8.59 22.75 2.86
N THR A 150 -8.68 23.75 1.98
CA THR A 150 -7.79 24.91 2.01
C THR A 150 -8.01 25.68 3.31
N GLU A 151 -6.92 26.06 4.00
CA GLU A 151 -7.02 27.04 5.08
C GLU A 151 -7.66 28.32 4.53
N SER A 152 -8.68 28.81 5.23
CA SER A 152 -9.47 29.98 4.84
C SER A 152 -8.84 31.26 5.34
#